data_AF-X1D289-F1
#
_entry.id   AF-X1D289-F1
#
_cell.length_a   1.000
_cell.length_b   1.000
_cell.length_c   1.000
_cell.angle_alpha   90.00
_cell.angle_beta   90.00
_cell.angle_gamma   90.00
#
_symmetry.space_group_name_H-M   'P 1'
#
loop_
_entity.id
_entity.type
_entity.pdbx_description
1 polymer ?
#
loop_
_entity_poly.entity_id
_entity_poly.type
_entity_poly.pdbx_seq_one_letter_code
_entity_poly.pdbx_strand_id
1 'polypeptide(L)'
;MSERLKLASVDDVIDRMQGKLAIEPLEPIEEQPVVLLILVEGNILLLSYPFSEKWKQDDNLLGSFLSAFSTFRDEFISQGLDRAKFGEETLLLQSIDSFLIC
;
A
#
# COMPACT_ATOMS: atom_id res chain seq x y z
N MET A 1 11.40 -14.86 -39.77
CA MET A 1 11.28 -13.48 -39.22
C MET A 1 10.61 -13.45 -37.85
N SER A 2 9.52 -14.20 -37.61
CA SER A 2 8.81 -14.26 -36.32
C SER A 2 9.69 -14.65 -35.12
N GLU A 3 10.61 -15.61 -35.29
CA GLU A 3 11.51 -16.05 -34.21
C GLU A 3 12.54 -14.99 -33.79
N ARG A 4 13.02 -14.16 -34.74
CA ARG A 4 13.93 -13.04 -34.44
C ARG A 4 13.25 -11.91 -33.67
N LEU A 5 11.95 -11.70 -33.94
CA LEU A 5 11.14 -10.71 -33.22
C LEU A 5 10.90 -11.14 -31.76
N LYS A 6 10.70 -12.46 -31.54
CA LYS A 6 10.58 -13.03 -30.20
C LYS A 6 11.89 -12.98 -29.41
N LEU A 7 13.03 -13.27 -30.04
CA LEU A 7 14.33 -13.14 -29.37
C LEU A 7 14.63 -11.70 -28.94
N ALA A 8 14.38 -10.72 -29.83
CA ALA A 8 14.57 -9.31 -29.49
C ALA A 8 13.75 -8.88 -28.25
N SER A 9 12.52 -9.39 -28.12
CA SER A 9 11.69 -9.12 -26.93
C SER A 9 12.23 -9.72 -25.63
N VAL A 10 13.02 -10.79 -25.70
CA VAL A 10 13.65 -11.43 -24.53
C VAL A 10 14.94 -10.71 -24.16
N ASP A 11 15.75 -10.33 -25.15
CA ASP A 11 16.98 -9.57 -24.93
C ASP A 11 16.68 -8.20 -24.30
N ASP A 12 15.61 -7.52 -24.76
CA ASP A 12 15.14 -6.26 -24.17
C ASP A 12 14.75 -6.42 -22.68
N VAL A 13 14.15 -7.55 -22.32
CA VAL A 13 13.76 -7.85 -20.93
C VAL A 13 15.00 -8.16 -20.07
N ILE A 14 15.98 -8.89 -20.62
CA ILE A 14 17.23 -9.18 -19.92
C ILE A 14 18.06 -7.92 -19.71
N ASP A 15 18.16 -7.04 -20.71
CA ASP A 15 18.88 -5.77 -20.59
C ASP A 15 18.19 -4.80 -19.61
N ARG A 16 16.84 -4.84 -19.49
CA ARG A 16 16.09 -4.15 -18.42
C ARG A 16 16.42 -4.69 -17.03
N MET A 17 16.47 -6.02 -16.86
CA MET A 17 16.82 -6.64 -15.57
C MET A 17 18.28 -6.39 -15.18
N GLN A 18 19.18 -6.26 -16.17
CA GLN A 18 20.59 -5.94 -15.96
C GLN A 18 20.87 -4.45 -15.71
N GLY A 19 19.83 -3.59 -15.67
CA GLY A 19 19.96 -2.16 -15.41
C GLY A 19 20.64 -1.37 -16.53
N LYS A 20 20.76 -1.94 -17.74
CA LYS A 20 21.38 -1.27 -18.90
C LYS A 20 20.46 -0.23 -19.54
N LEU A 21 19.15 -0.38 -19.33
CA LEU A 21 18.18 0.69 -19.46
C LEU A 21 17.82 1.09 -18.04
N ALA A 22 18.59 2.01 -17.46
CA ALA A 22 18.13 2.75 -16.30
C ALA A 22 16.83 3.45 -16.74
N ILE A 23 15.71 2.80 -16.47
CA ILE A 23 14.39 3.44 -16.46
C ILE A 23 14.62 4.61 -15.52
N GLU A 24 14.50 5.85 -16.03
CA GLU A 24 14.50 7.03 -15.19
C GLU A 24 13.65 6.69 -13.97
N PRO A 25 14.19 6.80 -12.74
CA PRO A 25 13.41 6.47 -11.57
C PRO A 25 12.10 7.25 -11.67
N LEU A 26 10.97 6.54 -11.67
CA LEU A 26 9.64 7.15 -11.63
C LEU A 26 9.73 8.26 -10.60
N GLU A 27 9.50 9.51 -11.02
CA GLU A 27 9.53 10.64 -10.11
C GLU A 27 8.68 10.28 -8.89
N PRO A 28 9.23 10.36 -7.67
CA PRO A 28 8.46 10.02 -6.48
C PRO A 28 7.22 10.89 -6.47
N ILE A 29 6.06 10.25 -6.59
CA ILE A 29 4.78 10.94 -6.48
C ILE A 29 4.73 11.47 -5.05
N GLU A 30 4.68 12.79 -4.88
CA GLU A 30 4.48 13.41 -3.57
C GLU A 30 3.05 13.12 -3.09
N GLU A 31 2.88 11.97 -2.43
CA GLU A 31 1.64 11.64 -1.73
C GLU A 31 1.48 12.57 -0.52
N GLN A 32 0.33 13.25 -0.42
CA GLN A 32 0.00 14.12 0.71
C GLN A 32 -0.78 13.32 1.76
N PRO A 33 -0.33 13.28 3.02
CA PRO A 33 -1.04 12.53 4.06
C PRO A 33 -2.39 13.17 4.35
N VAL A 34 -3.43 12.33 4.48
CA VAL A 34 -4.81 12.79 4.70
C VAL A 34 -5.24 12.56 6.15
N VAL A 35 -5.02 11.36 6.66
CA VAL A 35 -5.32 10.96 8.05
C VAL A 35 -4.27 9.95 8.52
N LEU A 36 -3.98 9.95 9.82
CA LEU A 36 -3.22 8.90 10.51
C LEU A 36 -4.14 8.23 11.53
N LEU A 37 -4.28 6.92 11.43
CA LEU A 37 -4.99 6.07 12.37
C LEU A 37 -3.99 5.13 13.06
N ILE A 38 -4.13 4.99 14.38
CA ILE A 38 -3.39 3.97 15.14
C ILE A 38 -4.41 3.14 15.90
N LEU A 39 -4.46 1.85 15.58
CA LEU A 39 -5.27 0.87 16.26
C LEU A 39 -4.37 -0.03 17.11
N VAL A 40 -4.87 -0.46 18.25
CA VAL A 40 -4.26 -1.54 19.04
C VAL A 40 -5.00 -2.85 18.81
N GLU A 41 -4.28 -3.94 19.01
CA GLU A 41 -4.78 -5.31 19.04
C GLU A 41 -6.07 -5.42 19.86
N GLY A 42 -7.05 -6.12 19.30
CA GLY A 42 -8.43 -6.07 19.82
C GLY A 42 -9.28 -4.93 19.24
N ASN A 43 -8.82 -4.30 18.15
CA ASN A 43 -9.63 -3.45 17.27
C ASN A 43 -10.08 -2.13 17.92
N ILE A 44 -9.24 -1.57 18.79
CA ILE A 44 -9.51 -0.31 19.48
C ILE A 44 -8.74 0.82 18.79
N LEU A 45 -9.45 1.83 18.31
CA LEU A 45 -8.85 3.05 17.76
C LEU A 45 -8.24 3.88 18.90
N LEU A 46 -6.91 4.01 18.93
CA LEU A 46 -6.18 4.80 19.92
C LEU A 46 -5.94 6.24 19.47
N LEU A 47 -5.68 6.42 18.17
CA LEU A 47 -5.42 7.73 17.59
C LEU A 47 -6.17 7.83 16.26
N SER A 48 -6.84 8.97 16.09
CA SER A 48 -7.16 9.50 14.77
C SER A 48 -6.64 10.93 14.69
N TYR A 49 -5.80 11.18 13.68
CA TYR A 49 -5.22 12.49 13.42
C TYR A 49 -5.40 12.87 11.95
N PRO A 50 -6.39 13.72 11.62
CA PRO A 50 -6.53 14.26 10.28
C PRO A 50 -5.46 15.34 10.03
N PHE A 51 -4.75 15.25 8.91
CA PHE A 51 -3.76 16.26 8.49
C PHE A 51 -4.40 17.49 7.84
N SER A 52 -5.70 17.42 7.53
CA SER A 52 -6.48 18.51 6.97
C SER A 52 -7.89 18.54 7.55
N GLU A 53 -8.44 19.73 7.77
CA GLU A 53 -9.86 19.95 8.11
C GLU A 53 -10.83 19.47 7.01
N LYS A 54 -10.32 19.12 5.82
CA LYS A 54 -11.09 18.52 4.73
C LYS A 54 -11.46 17.07 5.01
N TRP A 55 -10.76 16.39 5.92
CA TRP A 55 -11.15 15.04 6.35
C TRP A 55 -12.44 15.13 7.16
N LYS A 56 -13.49 14.50 6.63
CA LYS A 56 -14.85 14.48 7.20
C LYS A 56 -15.43 13.07 7.26
N GLN A 57 -14.60 12.08 6.96
CA GLN A 57 -14.96 10.68 6.95
C GLN A 57 -15.08 10.15 8.40
N ASP A 58 -15.79 9.03 8.55
CA ASP A 58 -15.99 8.39 9.85
C ASP A 58 -14.80 7.49 10.18
N ASP A 59 -13.96 7.95 11.10
CA ASP A 59 -12.77 7.21 11.57
C ASP A 59 -13.12 5.90 12.25
N ASN A 60 -14.30 5.81 12.91
CA ASN A 60 -14.73 4.56 13.53
C ASN A 60 -15.10 3.53 12.47
N LEU A 61 -15.69 3.97 11.36
CA LEU A 61 -16.01 3.09 10.23
C LEU A 61 -14.73 2.57 9.58
N LEU A 62 -13.78 3.47 9.28
CA LEU A 62 -12.49 3.07 8.72
C LEU A 62 -11.71 2.16 9.68
N GLY A 63 -11.69 2.49 10.98
CA GLY A 63 -11.09 1.65 12.00
C GLY A 63 -11.74 0.26 12.10
N SER A 64 -13.07 0.19 12.00
CA SER A 64 -13.80 -1.10 11.98
C SER A 64 -13.48 -1.94 10.74
N PHE A 65 -13.30 -1.31 9.58
CA PHE A 65 -12.84 -2.00 8.38
C PHE A 65 -11.42 -2.56 8.54
N LEU A 66 -10.47 -1.73 9.01
CA LEU A 66 -9.09 -2.14 9.23
C LEU A 66 -8.99 -3.29 10.25
N SER A 67 -9.84 -3.23 11.27
CA SER A 67 -10.00 -4.26 12.29
C SER A 67 -10.48 -5.59 11.69
N ALA A 68 -11.55 -5.57 10.91
CA ALA A 68 -12.04 -6.75 10.22
C ALA A 68 -11.01 -7.31 9.23
N PHE A 69 -10.27 -6.41 8.55
CA PHE A 69 -9.19 -6.79 7.65
C PHE A 69 -8.04 -7.48 8.41
N SER A 70 -7.66 -6.99 9.60
CA SER A 70 -6.63 -7.65 10.41
C SER A 70 -7.03 -9.07 10.80
N THR A 71 -8.27 -9.28 11.26
CA THR A 71 -8.77 -10.64 11.56
C THR A 71 -8.75 -11.53 10.32
N PHE A 72 -9.23 -11.02 9.18
CA PHE A 72 -9.21 -11.75 7.92
C PHE A 72 -7.78 -12.10 7.47
N ARG A 73 -6.83 -11.16 7.58
CA ARG A 73 -5.43 -11.38 7.25
C ARG A 73 -4.87 -12.53 8.09
N ASP A 74 -5.04 -12.48 9.41
CA ASP A 74 -4.46 -13.46 10.33
C ASP A 74 -4.99 -14.88 10.08
N GLU A 75 -6.20 -15.01 9.53
CA GLU A 75 -6.82 -16.30 9.19
C GLU A 75 -6.46 -16.81 7.78
N PHE A 76 -6.35 -15.92 6.78
CA PHE A 76 -6.31 -16.32 5.37
C PHE A 76 -5.03 -15.94 4.62
N ILE A 77 -4.20 -15.04 5.14
CA ILE A 77 -3.05 -14.49 4.41
C ILE A 77 -1.79 -14.52 5.28
N SER A 78 -0.74 -15.18 4.79
CA SER A 78 0.55 -15.28 5.51
C SER A 78 1.43 -14.03 5.39
N GLN A 79 1.13 -13.13 4.45
CA GLN A 79 1.84 -11.88 4.21
C GLN A 79 0.92 -10.68 4.45
N GLY A 80 1.48 -9.60 4.99
CA GLY A 80 0.73 -8.37 5.29
C GLY A 80 0.25 -7.62 4.06
N LEU A 81 -0.69 -6.71 4.27
CA LEU A 81 -1.03 -5.66 3.30
C LEU A 81 -0.22 -4.42 3.69
N ASP A 82 0.72 -4.01 2.85
CA ASP A 82 1.50 -2.79 3.10
C ASP A 82 0.83 -1.56 2.47
N ARG A 83 0.15 -1.74 1.33
CA ARG A 83 -0.53 -0.67 0.58
C ARG A 83 -1.78 -1.15 -0.11
N ALA A 84 -2.84 -0.35 -0.08
CA ALA A 84 -4.04 -0.54 -0.88
C ALA A 84 -4.42 0.76 -1.59
N LYS A 85 -4.56 0.71 -2.92
CA LYS A 85 -4.92 1.86 -3.75
C LYS A 85 -6.39 1.80 -4.16
N PHE A 86 -7.11 2.89 -3.91
CA PHE A 86 -8.51 3.10 -4.24
C PHE A 86 -8.64 4.37 -5.09
N GLY A 87 -8.52 4.22 -6.40
CA GLY A 87 -8.49 5.38 -7.31
C GLY A 87 -7.27 6.26 -7.02
N GLU A 88 -7.52 7.50 -6.59
CA GLU A 88 -6.46 8.47 -6.22
C GLU A 88 -6.06 8.38 -4.74
N GLU A 89 -6.78 7.62 -3.92
CA GLU A 89 -6.45 7.44 -2.51
C GLU A 89 -5.61 6.18 -2.30
N THR A 90 -4.66 6.27 -1.38
CA THR A 90 -3.81 5.14 -0.98
C THR A 90 -3.91 4.98 0.53
N LEU A 91 -4.24 3.78 0.99
CA LEU A 91 -4.04 3.37 2.37
C LEU A 91 -2.65 2.76 2.47
N LEU A 92 -1.85 3.25 3.40
CA LEU A 92 -0.59 2.65 3.79
C LEU A 92 -0.86 1.91 5.09
N LEU A 93 -0.50 0.65 5.20
CA LEU A 93 -0.72 -0.12 6.42
C LEU A 93 0.62 -0.64 6.91
N GLN A 94 0.88 -0.45 8.21
CA GLN A 94 2.06 -0.97 8.87
C GLN A 94 1.63 -1.61 10.18
N SER A 95 1.94 -2.89 10.35
CA SER A 95 1.81 -3.55 11.66
C SER A 95 3.14 -3.48 12.41
N ILE A 96 3.10 -3.02 13.67
CA ILE A 96 4.24 -2.97 14.58
C ILE A 96 3.78 -3.52 15.94
N ASP A 97 4.31 -4.65 16.35
CA ASP A 97 3.88 -5.37 17.55
C ASP A 97 2.34 -5.53 17.60
N SER A 98 1.70 -5.05 18.66
CA SER A 98 0.24 -5.04 18.85
C SER A 98 -0.45 -3.83 18.20
N PHE A 99 0.20 -3.07 17.32
CA PHE A 99 -0.38 -1.90 16.68
C PHE A 99 -0.53 -2.07 15.17
N LEU A 100 -1.64 -1.55 14.66
CA LEU A 100 -1.87 -1.34 13.23
C LEU A 100 -1.92 0.17 12.97
N ILE A 101 -0.98 0.64 12.16
CA ILE A 101 -0.85 2.04 11.76
C ILE A 101 -1.35 2.16 10.33
N CYS A 102 -2.24 3.10 10.08
CA CYS A 102 -2.79 3.43 8.77
C CYS A 102 -2.69 4.92 8.46
#